data_AF-P22737-F1
#
_entry.id   AF-P22737-F1
#
_cell.length_a   1.000
_cell.length_b   1.000
_cell.length_c   1.000
_cell.angle_alpha   90.00
_cell.angle_beta   90.00
_cell.angle_gamma   90.00
#
_symmetry.space_group_name_H-M   'P 1'
#
loop_
_entity.id
_entity.type
_entity.pdbx_description
1 polymer ?
#
loop_
_entity_poly.entity_id
_entity_poly.type
_entity_poly.pdbx_seq_one_letter_code
_entity_poly.pdbx_strand_id
1 'polypeptide(L)' 'SGERPWKCCDLQTCTKSIPAFCRCRDLLEQCSDACKECGKVRDSDPPRYICQDVYRGIPAPMCHEHE' A
#
# COMPACT_ATOMS: atom_id res chain seq x y z
N SER A 1 12.21 12.52 3.16
CA SER A 1 10.98 11.72 3.24
C SER A 1 10.71 11.20 1.84
N GLY A 2 10.55 9.89 1.64
CA GLY A 2 10.17 9.37 0.32
C GLY A 2 8.74 9.80 -0.03
N GLU A 3 8.43 9.90 -1.32
CA GLU A 3 7.05 10.03 -1.79
C GLU A 3 6.22 8.85 -1.26
N ARG A 4 4.94 9.10 -0.94
CA ARG A 4 4.05 8.04 -0.46
C ARG A 4 3.82 7.05 -1.62
N PRO A 5 3.98 5.73 -1.42
CA PRO A 5 3.94 4.79 -2.54
C PRO A 5 2.53 4.60 -3.14
N TRP A 6 1.48 4.98 -2.40
CA TRP A 6 0.08 4.85 -2.78
C TRP A 6 -0.70 6.15 -2.47
N LYS A 7 -1.69 6.49 -3.31
CA LYS A 7 -2.56 7.67 -3.11
C LYS A 7 -3.63 7.42 -2.04
N CYS A 8 -4.18 6.22 -2.03
CA CYS A 8 -5.17 5.71 -1.08
C CYS A 8 -4.79 4.27 -0.70
N CYS A 9 -5.39 3.72 0.36
CA CYS A 9 -5.24 2.32 0.73
C CYS A 9 -6.44 1.82 1.55
N ASP A 10 -7.08 0.74 1.14
CA ASP A 10 -8.20 0.13 1.87
C ASP A 10 -7.71 -0.80 2.98
N LEU A 11 -6.71 -1.65 2.69
CA LEU A 11 -6.12 -2.63 3.61
C LEU A 11 -4.81 -2.12 4.21
N GLN A 12 -4.88 -0.99 4.92
CA GLN A 12 -3.71 -0.39 5.53
C GLN A 12 -3.38 -0.97 6.92
N THR A 13 -2.10 -1.21 7.19
CA THR A 13 -1.60 -1.55 8.54
C THR A 13 -0.51 -0.57 8.96
N CYS A 14 -0.69 0.08 10.12
CA CYS A 14 0.27 1.01 10.69
C CYS A 14 0.74 0.61 12.09
N THR A 15 1.98 0.94 12.44
CA THR A 15 2.42 0.93 13.84
C THR A 15 1.73 2.04 14.63
N LYS A 16 1.67 1.88 15.96
CA LYS A 16 1.11 2.90 16.89
C LYS A 16 2.11 4.01 17.26
N SER A 17 3.30 4.02 16.67
CA SER A 17 4.33 5.04 16.91
C SER A 17 3.96 6.37 16.25
N ILE A 18 4.59 7.47 16.68
CA ILE A 18 4.47 8.77 16.04
C ILE A 18 5.86 9.24 15.55
N PRO A 19 6.09 9.35 14.23
CA PRO A 19 5.17 9.00 13.15
C PRO A 19 5.00 7.47 13.01
N ALA A 20 3.88 7.07 12.43
CA ALA A 20 3.57 5.68 12.18
C ALA A 20 4.38 5.15 10.99
N PHE A 21 4.68 3.86 11.01
CA PHE A 21 5.17 3.10 9.87
C PHE A 21 4.01 2.30 9.31
N CYS A 22 3.65 2.58 8.07
CA CYS A 22 2.46 2.07 7.42
C CYS A 22 2.80 1.26 6.17
N ARG A 23 2.06 0.18 5.95
CA ARG A 23 2.07 -0.63 4.73
C ARG A 23 0.67 -0.68 4.16
N CYS A 24 0.56 -0.59 2.84
CA CYS A 24 -0.69 -0.91 2.15
C CYS A 24 -0.68 -2.36 1.70
N ARG A 25 -1.79 -3.07 1.89
CA ARG A 25 -1.93 -4.48 1.50
C ARG A 25 -2.95 -4.70 0.39
N ASP A 26 -3.34 -3.63 -0.30
CA ASP A 26 -4.25 -3.72 -1.43
C ASP A 26 -3.60 -4.55 -2.54
N LEU A 27 -4.43 -5.40 -3.14
CA LEU A 27 -4.04 -6.20 -4.30
C LEU A 27 -4.33 -5.40 -5.56
N LEU A 28 -3.26 -5.00 -6.23
CA LEU A 28 -3.29 -4.15 -7.41
C LEU A 28 -3.16 -4.99 -8.68
N GLU A 29 -3.71 -4.51 -9.79
CA GLU A 29 -3.42 -5.06 -11.12
C GLU A 29 -2.00 -4.68 -11.57
N GLN A 30 -1.54 -3.51 -11.15
CA GLN A 30 -0.18 -3.03 -11.33
C GLN A 30 0.18 -2.08 -10.18
N CYS A 31 1.42 -2.13 -9.70
CA CYS A 31 1.88 -1.16 -8.70
C CYS A 31 2.01 0.25 -9.29
N SER A 32 1.79 1.26 -8.46
CA SER A 32 2.12 2.65 -8.75
C SER A 32 3.62 2.81 -9.02
N ASP A 33 4.01 3.74 -9.91
CA ASP A 33 5.42 4.09 -10.16
C ASP A 33 6.15 4.59 -8.90
N ALA A 34 5.40 5.09 -7.91
CA ALA A 34 5.94 5.49 -6.62
C ALA A 34 6.30 4.30 -5.71
N CYS A 35 5.82 3.09 -6.03
CA CYS A 35 6.16 1.87 -5.31
C CYS A 35 7.55 1.36 -5.70
N LYS A 36 8.46 1.31 -4.73
CA LYS A 36 9.84 0.88 -4.96
C LYS A 36 9.97 -0.64 -5.03
N GLU A 37 9.21 -1.34 -4.19
CA GLU A 37 9.20 -2.80 -4.11
C GLU A 37 7.82 -3.36 -4.48
N CYS A 38 7.58 -3.55 -5.78
CA CYS A 38 6.38 -4.20 -6.30
C CYS A 38 6.53 -5.73 -6.32
N GLY A 39 5.75 -6.45 -5.52
CA GLY A 39 5.74 -7.91 -5.49
C GLY A 39 4.56 -8.50 -6.24
N LYS A 40 4.78 -9.47 -7.12
CA LYS A 40 3.69 -10.32 -7.66
C LYS A 40 3.23 -11.30 -6.58
N VAL A 41 1.92 -11.38 -6.36
CA VAL A 41 1.31 -12.34 -5.44
C VAL A 41 1.36 -13.72 -6.08
N ARG A 42 1.95 -14.69 -5.37
CA ARG A 42 2.04 -16.08 -5.82
C ARG A 42 0.64 -16.67 -5.98
N ASP A 43 0.49 -17.49 -7.01
CA ASP A 43 -0.75 -18.24 -7.29
C ASP A 43 -2.01 -17.36 -7.44
N SER A 44 -1.82 -16.07 -7.77
CA SER A 44 -2.92 -15.18 -8.13
C SER A 44 -3.23 -15.28 -9.63
N ASP A 45 -4.49 -15.56 -9.96
CA ASP A 45 -5.03 -15.53 -11.32
C ASP A 45 -6.38 -14.76 -11.31
N PRO A 46 -6.49 -13.59 -11.98
CA PRO A 46 -5.43 -12.93 -12.75
C PRO A 46 -4.25 -12.49 -11.86
N PRO A 47 -3.05 -12.25 -12.45
CA PRO A 47 -1.90 -11.73 -11.72
C PRO A 47 -2.25 -10.50 -10.89
N ARG A 48 -2.01 -10.59 -9.58
CA ARG A 48 -2.12 -9.46 -8.65
C ARG A 48 -0.74 -9.10 -8.12
N TYR A 49 -0.60 -7.84 -7.74
CA TYR A 49 0.61 -7.27 -7.21
C TYR A 49 0.32 -6.56 -5.89
N ILE A 50 1.32 -6.47 -5.04
CA ILE A 50 1.25 -5.77 -3.76
C ILE A 50 2.48 -4.87 -3.65
N CYS A 51 2.27 -3.63 -3.23
CA CYS A 51 3.38 -2.75 -2.91
C CYS A 51 3.93 -3.09 -1.52
N GLN A 52 5.20 -3.46 -1.42
CA GLN A 52 5.83 -3.91 -0.17
C GLN A 52 6.48 -2.77 0.64
N ASP A 53 6.49 -1.56 0.07
CA ASP A 53 7.08 -0.38 0.69
C ASP A 53 6.49 -0.08 2.08
N VAL A 54 7.33 0.52 2.92
CA VAL A 54 6.91 1.08 4.21
C VAL A 54 6.92 2.60 4.11
N TYR A 55 5.76 3.20 4.33
CA TYR A 55 5.61 4.65 4.43
C TYR A 55 5.70 5.11 5.89
N ARG A 56 6.58 6.07 6.18
CA ARG A 56 6.68 6.70 7.51
C ARG A 56 5.93 8.04 7.51
N GLY A 57 4.77 8.10 8.16
CA GLY A 57 3.95 9.32 8.21
C GLY A 57 2.49 9.06 8.54
N ILE A 58 1.64 9.97 8.08
CA ILE A 58 0.17 9.88 8.25
C ILE A 58 -0.36 8.74 7.36
N PRO A 59 -1.32 7.94 7.85
CA PRO A 59 -1.99 6.94 7.04
C PRO A 59 -2.56 7.50 5.71
N ALA A 60 -2.72 6.63 4.71
CA ALA A 60 -3.40 7.02 3.48
C ALA A 60 -4.91 7.06 3.72
N PRO A 61 -5.66 7.89 2.98
CA PRO A 61 -7.11 7.76 2.94
C PRO A 61 -7.52 6.40 2.34
N MET A 62 -8.74 5.94 2.63
CA MET A 62 -9.32 4.78 1.94
C MET A 62 -9.58 5.10 0.47
N CYS A 63 -9.48 4.09 -0.40
CA CYS A 63 -9.76 4.22 -1.83
C CYS A 63 -11.27 4.16 -2.09
N HIS A 64 -11.95 3.26 -1.38
CA HIS A 64 -13.38 3.05 -1.50
C HIS A 64 -14.06 3.38 -0.17
N GLU A 65 -15.18 4.08 -0.24
CA GLU A 65 -16.08 4.17 0.91
C GLU A 65 -16.77 2.81 1.10
N HIS A 66 -16.70 2.27 2.31
CA HIS A 66 -17.58 1.17 2.68
C HIS A 66 -18.95 1.79 3.01
N GLU A 67 -19.92 1.61 2.11
CA GLU A 67 -21.34 1.84 2.41
C GLU A 67 -21.89 0.76 3.35
#